data_AF-R7QAV4-F1
#
_entry.id   AF-R7QAV4-F1
#
_cell.length_a   1.000
_cell.length_b   1.000
_cell.length_c   1.000
_cell.angle_alpha   90.00
_cell.angle_beta   90.00
_cell.angle_gamma   90.00
#
_symmetry.space_group_name_H-M   'P 1'
#
loop_
_entity.id
_entity.type
_entity.pdbx_description
1 polymer ?
#
loop_
_entity_poly.entity_id
_entity_poly.type
_entity_poly.pdbx_seq_one_letter_code
_entity_poly.pdbx_strand_id
1 'polypeptide(L)'
;MLCNILKFSLLSLLATLSLSCSCLRSTFEQGVCRSSTIYVGTVLARTDNCPGTCDPFEDQRNGKITYIVKVTARFLGAPAEDNIIYVQTLVNSALCGTILNVGARYLFTLGNVRVNRSSCPRESFDVSLCGGAQLWSRVTRPQRRFLSAVRRTNKRVCRTVPPLF
;
A
#
# COMPACT_ATOMS: atom_id res chain seq x y z
N MET A 1 -40.32 12.36 -50.19
CA MET A 1 -39.68 13.23 -49.18
C MET A 1 -38.89 12.34 -48.23
N LEU A 2 -37.58 12.21 -48.46
CA LEU A 2 -36.65 11.57 -47.54
C LEU A 2 -36.37 12.55 -46.39
N CYS A 3 -36.61 12.15 -45.14
CA CYS A 3 -36.14 12.89 -43.98
C CYS A 3 -35.03 12.08 -43.29
N ASN A 4 -33.82 12.62 -43.38
CA ASN A 4 -32.58 12.15 -42.78
C ASN A 4 -32.74 11.91 -41.26
N ILE A 5 -32.69 10.65 -40.82
CA ILE A 5 -32.42 10.30 -39.43
C ILE A 5 -31.24 9.33 -39.42
N LEU A 6 -30.07 9.85 -39.77
CA LEU A 6 -28.83 9.09 -39.72
C LEU A 6 -27.68 10.03 -39.37
N LYS A 7 -27.70 10.57 -38.14
CA LYS A 7 -26.58 11.38 -37.61
C LYS A 7 -26.65 11.66 -36.10
N PHE A 8 -26.93 10.65 -35.27
CA PHE A 8 -26.72 10.79 -33.81
C PHE A 8 -26.39 9.46 -33.12
N SER A 9 -25.55 8.62 -33.76
CA SER A 9 -25.05 7.39 -33.13
C SER A 9 -23.52 7.31 -33.22
N LEU A 10 -22.84 8.37 -32.76
CA LEU A 10 -21.37 8.38 -32.70
C LEU A 10 -20.79 9.32 -31.60
N LEU A 11 -21.58 9.61 -30.55
CA LEU A 11 -21.16 10.46 -29.42
C LEU A 11 -21.40 9.82 -28.04
N SER A 12 -21.68 8.51 -28.01
CA SER A 12 -21.74 7.70 -26.79
C SER A 12 -20.56 6.72 -26.71
N LEU A 13 -19.37 7.10 -27.19
CA LEU A 13 -18.15 6.64 -26.53
C LEU A 13 -18.11 7.34 -25.17
N LEU A 14 -18.89 6.79 -24.23
CA LEU A 14 -18.69 7.04 -22.82
C LEU A 14 -17.20 6.85 -22.57
N ALA A 15 -16.54 7.91 -22.12
CA ALA A 15 -15.34 7.79 -21.33
C ALA A 15 -15.70 6.93 -20.11
N THR A 16 -15.63 5.61 -20.25
CA THR A 16 -15.40 4.71 -19.13
C THR A 16 -14.04 5.13 -18.58
N LEU A 17 -14.04 6.10 -17.66
CA LEU A 17 -12.96 6.31 -16.73
C LEU A 17 -12.81 4.98 -16.01
N SER A 18 -11.99 4.09 -16.56
CA SER A 18 -11.53 2.92 -15.84
C SER A 18 -10.87 3.49 -14.60
N LEU A 19 -11.51 3.31 -13.44
CA LEU A 19 -10.94 3.56 -12.12
C LEU A 19 -9.82 2.52 -11.91
N SER A 20 -8.83 2.49 -12.81
CA SER A 20 -7.70 1.59 -12.73
C SER A 20 -6.62 2.27 -11.91
N CYS A 21 -6.21 1.59 -10.84
CA CYS A 21 -5.09 2.04 -10.03
C CYS A 21 -3.87 2.30 -10.92
N SER A 22 -3.46 3.56 -10.99
CA SER A 22 -2.33 4.01 -11.80
C SER A 22 -1.25 4.54 -10.88
N CYS A 23 -0.10 3.87 -10.86
CA CYS A 23 1.00 4.18 -9.96
C CYS A 23 2.11 4.93 -10.70
N LEU A 24 2.57 6.05 -10.15
CA LEU A 24 3.81 6.66 -10.60
C LEU A 24 4.97 5.74 -10.23
N ARG A 25 5.79 5.34 -11.21
CA ARG A 25 6.96 4.50 -10.96
C ARG A 25 7.92 5.24 -10.04
N SER A 26 8.31 4.59 -8.94
CA SER A 26 9.37 5.05 -8.05
C SER A 26 10.44 3.98 -7.92
N THR A 27 11.70 4.40 -7.71
CA THR A 27 12.78 3.46 -7.43
C THR A 27 12.66 2.91 -6.00
N PHE A 28 13.35 1.81 -5.75
CA PHE A 28 13.42 1.21 -4.41
C PHE A 28 13.93 2.23 -3.37
N GLU A 29 15.01 2.94 -3.71
CA GLU A 29 15.64 3.95 -2.87
C GLU A 29 14.67 5.10 -2.59
N GLN A 30 13.93 5.57 -3.60
CA GLN A 30 12.92 6.62 -3.42
C GLN A 30 11.81 6.17 -2.48
N GLY A 31 11.30 4.93 -2.63
CA GLY A 31 10.29 4.36 -1.74
C GLY A 31 10.79 4.32 -0.30
N VAL A 32 11.97 3.73 -0.07
CA VAL A 32 12.62 3.66 1.25
C VAL A 32 12.84 5.05 1.86
N CYS A 33 13.29 6.01 1.06
CA CYS A 33 13.61 7.35 1.56
C CYS A 33 12.38 8.18 1.90
N ARG A 34 11.24 7.90 1.28
CA ARG A 34 9.95 8.55 1.59
C ARG A 34 9.26 7.96 2.82
N SER A 35 9.46 6.67 3.10
CA SER A 35 8.80 5.97 4.21
C SER A 35 9.27 6.42 5.58
N SER A 36 8.37 6.81 6.47
CA SER A 36 8.72 7.14 7.86
C SER A 36 9.13 5.91 8.67
N THR A 37 8.62 4.74 8.28
CA THR A 37 8.78 3.48 9.01
C THR A 37 9.15 2.35 8.06
N ILE A 38 10.11 1.51 8.45
CA ILE A 38 10.59 0.41 7.59
C ILE A 38 10.77 -0.86 8.43
N TYR A 39 9.99 -1.89 8.09
CA TYR A 39 10.00 -3.18 8.74
C TYR A 39 10.20 -4.32 7.75
N VAL A 40 10.71 -5.44 8.24
CA VAL A 40 10.55 -6.74 7.58
C VAL A 40 9.73 -7.62 8.51
N GLY A 41 8.66 -8.20 8.00
CA GLY A 41 7.75 -9.01 8.80
C GLY A 41 7.05 -10.09 8.00
N THR A 42 6.46 -11.04 8.72
CA THR A 42 5.65 -12.12 8.17
C THR A 42 4.17 -11.81 8.43
N VAL A 43 3.34 -11.94 7.40
CA VAL A 43 1.89 -11.80 7.54
C VAL A 43 1.35 -13.01 8.29
N LEU A 44 0.75 -12.82 9.45
CA LEU A 44 0.20 -13.89 10.28
C LEU A 44 -1.26 -14.20 9.97
N ALA A 45 -2.05 -13.16 9.76
CA ALA A 45 -3.49 -13.26 9.57
C ALA A 45 -4.00 -12.12 8.69
N ARG A 46 -5.20 -12.35 8.13
CA ARG A 46 -5.96 -11.40 7.32
C ARG A 46 -7.38 -11.35 7.88
N THR A 47 -7.92 -10.15 8.03
CA THR A 47 -9.32 -9.90 8.39
C THR A 47 -9.90 -8.90 7.40
N ASP A 48 -11.03 -9.25 6.80
CA ASP A 48 -11.75 -8.36 5.89
C ASP A 48 -12.84 -7.65 6.69
N ASN A 49 -12.76 -6.33 6.76
CA ASN A 49 -13.79 -5.51 7.37
C ASN A 49 -14.64 -4.91 6.25
N CYS A 50 -15.77 -5.56 5.96
CA CYS A 50 -16.85 -4.89 5.27
C CYS A 50 -17.48 -3.86 6.24
N PRO A 51 -17.71 -2.61 5.80
CA PRO A 51 -18.37 -1.61 6.64
C PRO A 51 -19.81 -2.03 6.98
N GLY A 52 -20.37 -3.02 6.29
CA GLY A 52 -21.62 -3.67 6.67
C GLY A 52 -22.83 -2.80 6.34
N THR A 53 -22.70 -1.95 5.32
CA THR A 53 -23.78 -1.06 4.85
C THR A 53 -24.84 -1.83 4.05
N CYS A 54 -24.58 -3.12 3.73
CA CYS A 54 -25.37 -3.93 2.80
C CYS A 54 -25.48 -3.31 1.39
N ASP A 55 -24.67 -2.30 1.10
CA ASP A 55 -24.52 -1.68 -0.21
C ASP A 55 -23.18 -2.16 -0.81
N PRO A 56 -23.23 -2.99 -1.88
CA PRO A 56 -22.03 -3.53 -2.49
C PRO A 56 -21.04 -2.46 -2.97
N PHE A 57 -21.50 -1.27 -3.38
CA PHE A 57 -20.62 -0.21 -3.86
C PHE A 57 -19.90 0.49 -2.71
N GLU A 58 -20.62 0.82 -1.64
CA GLU A 58 -20.02 1.42 -0.44
C GLU A 58 -19.09 0.44 0.27
N ASP A 59 -19.45 -0.84 0.34
CA ASP A 59 -18.60 -1.89 0.88
C ASP A 59 -17.29 -2.04 0.07
N GLN A 60 -17.33 -1.91 -1.26
CA GLN A 60 -16.13 -1.94 -2.10
C GLN A 60 -15.28 -0.67 -1.99
N ARG A 61 -15.92 0.50 -1.82
CA ARG A 61 -15.25 1.80 -1.72
C ARG A 61 -14.54 1.97 -0.39
N ASN A 62 -15.21 1.60 0.69
CA ASN A 62 -14.77 1.88 2.06
C ASN A 62 -14.24 0.64 2.78
N GLY A 63 -14.52 -0.56 2.25
CA GLY A 63 -14.05 -1.81 2.82
C GLY A 63 -12.53 -1.89 2.87
N LYS A 64 -12.05 -2.48 3.97
CA LYS A 64 -10.62 -2.62 4.23
C LYS A 64 -10.26 -4.04 4.56
N ILE A 65 -9.14 -4.49 4.01
CA ILE A 65 -8.45 -5.68 4.47
C ILE A 65 -7.41 -5.22 5.49
N THR A 66 -7.44 -5.81 6.68
CA THR A 66 -6.42 -5.62 7.71
C THR A 66 -5.57 -6.89 7.83
N TYR A 67 -4.26 -6.71 7.82
CA TYR A 67 -3.27 -7.76 8.01
C TYR A 67 -2.58 -7.58 9.36
N ILE A 68 -2.45 -8.68 10.09
CA ILE A 68 -1.63 -8.75 11.30
C ILE A 68 -0.25 -9.23 10.87
N VAL A 69 0.79 -8.45 11.17
CA VAL A 69 2.16 -8.72 10.71
C VAL A 69 3.10 -8.84 11.89
N LYS A 70 3.82 -9.96 11.97
CA LYS A 70 4.91 -10.15 12.93
C LYS A 70 6.21 -9.58 12.38
N VAL A 71 6.67 -8.48 12.97
CA VAL A 71 7.94 -7.83 12.66
C VAL A 71 9.11 -8.72 13.11
N THR A 72 10.04 -8.93 12.20
CA THR A 72 11.27 -9.72 12.41
C THR A 72 12.53 -8.86 12.31
N ALA A 73 12.45 -7.70 11.65
CA ALA A 73 13.51 -6.72 11.63
C ALA A 73 12.94 -5.31 11.45
N ARG A 74 13.61 -4.33 12.07
CA ARG A 74 13.31 -2.90 11.95
C ARG A 74 14.52 -2.18 11.37
N PHE A 75 14.27 -1.32 10.39
CA PHE A 75 15.28 -0.44 9.79
C PHE A 75 15.03 1.03 10.14
N LEU A 76 13.77 1.43 10.31
CA LEU A 76 13.37 2.79 10.68
C LEU A 76 12.00 2.79 11.36
N GLY A 77 11.69 3.84 12.12
CA GLY A 77 10.43 4.03 12.85
C GLY A 77 10.52 3.63 14.31
N ALA A 78 9.44 3.78 15.06
CA ALA A 78 9.33 3.31 16.45
C ALA A 78 9.48 1.78 16.53
N PRO A 79 9.76 1.17 17.70
CA PRO A 79 9.56 -0.27 17.84
C PRO A 79 8.08 -0.62 17.71
N ALA A 80 7.79 -1.79 17.14
CA ALA A 80 6.43 -2.33 17.11
C ALA A 80 6.11 -2.98 18.47
N GLU A 81 4.97 -2.64 19.05
CA GLU A 81 4.47 -3.26 20.28
C GLU A 81 4.29 -4.77 20.05
N ASP A 82 4.84 -5.60 20.94
CA ASP A 82 4.90 -7.07 20.81
C ASP A 82 5.49 -7.59 19.49
N ASN A 83 6.24 -6.75 18.78
CA ASN A 83 6.66 -6.99 17.40
C ASN A 83 5.50 -7.25 16.44
N ILE A 84 4.31 -6.71 16.71
CA ILE A 84 3.14 -6.79 15.84
C ILE A 84 2.85 -5.39 15.27
N ILE A 85 2.57 -5.34 13.97
CA ILE A 85 1.99 -4.17 13.32
C ILE A 85 0.74 -4.57 12.57
N TYR A 86 -0.15 -3.60 12.38
CA TYR A 86 -1.34 -3.76 11.58
C TYR A 86 -1.19 -2.99 10.28
N VAL A 87 -1.45 -3.66 9.18
CA VAL A 87 -1.32 -3.09 7.85
C VAL A 87 -2.66 -3.19 7.14
N GLN A 88 -3.14 -2.09 6.56
CA GLN A 88 -4.45 -1.98 5.94
C GLN A 88 -4.33 -1.67 4.45
N THR A 89 -5.31 -2.12 3.69
CA THR A 89 -5.46 -1.79 2.28
C THR A 89 -6.94 -1.87 1.90
N LEU A 90 -7.31 -1.26 0.79
CA LEU A 90 -8.69 -1.33 0.30
C LEU A 90 -8.98 -2.74 -0.22
N VAL A 91 -10.24 -3.18 -0.10
CA VAL A 91 -10.71 -4.45 -0.67
C VAL A 91 -10.70 -4.43 -2.21
N ASN A 92 -10.94 -3.25 -2.79
CA ASN A 92 -11.05 -3.07 -4.23
C ASN A 92 -9.69 -2.72 -4.87
N SER A 93 -9.19 -3.61 -5.74
CA SER A 93 -7.92 -3.43 -6.45
C SER A 93 -7.94 -2.28 -7.47
N ALA A 94 -9.12 -1.95 -8.01
CA ALA A 94 -9.31 -0.79 -8.88
C ALA A 94 -8.95 0.52 -8.13
N LEU A 95 -9.21 0.55 -6.81
CA LEU A 95 -8.85 1.65 -5.91
C LEU A 95 -7.45 1.50 -5.28
N CYS A 96 -6.56 0.71 -5.89
CA CYS A 96 -5.22 0.39 -5.38
C CYS A 96 -5.18 -0.55 -4.16
N GLY A 97 -6.27 -1.27 -3.89
CA GLY A 97 -6.27 -2.38 -2.93
C GLY A 97 -5.30 -3.49 -3.32
N THR A 98 -4.51 -4.00 -2.36
CA THR A 98 -3.53 -5.07 -2.62
C THR A 98 -3.77 -6.30 -1.75
N ILE A 99 -3.43 -7.49 -2.26
CA ILE A 99 -3.55 -8.73 -1.50
C ILE A 99 -2.15 -9.17 -1.07
N LEU A 100 -1.97 -9.38 0.25
CA LEU A 100 -0.76 -9.94 0.83
C LEU A 100 -0.99 -11.40 1.19
N ASN A 101 0.02 -12.24 0.95
CA ASN A 101 -0.06 -13.66 1.23
C ASN A 101 0.23 -13.91 2.71
N VAL A 102 -0.72 -14.54 3.40
CA VAL A 102 -0.51 -15.04 4.77
C VAL A 102 0.63 -16.07 4.77
N GLY A 103 1.50 -16.01 5.77
CA GLY A 103 2.72 -16.83 5.87
C GLY A 103 3.91 -16.30 5.07
N ALA A 104 3.72 -15.36 4.14
CA ALA A 104 4.82 -14.77 3.38
C ALA A 104 5.48 -13.60 4.13
N ARG A 105 6.78 -13.43 3.84
CA ARG A 105 7.64 -12.40 4.44
C ARG A 105 7.83 -11.23 3.48
N TYR A 106 7.57 -10.02 3.96
CA TYR A 106 7.62 -8.79 3.19
C TYR A 106 8.55 -7.76 3.82
N LEU A 107 9.18 -6.93 2.98
CA LEU A 107 9.66 -5.60 3.34
C LEU A 107 8.48 -4.64 3.27
N PHE A 108 8.24 -3.93 4.36
CA PHE A 108 7.25 -2.88 4.46
C PHE A 108 7.93 -1.52 4.50
N THR A 109 7.59 -0.65 3.55
CA THR A 109 8.08 0.73 3.45
C THR A 109 6.90 1.67 3.69
N LEU A 110 6.62 1.91 4.96
CA LEU A 110 5.35 2.46 5.43
C LEU A 110 5.43 3.99 5.62
N GLY A 111 4.31 4.65 5.31
CA GLY A 111 4.14 6.09 5.46
C GLY A 111 3.40 6.45 6.75
N ASN A 112 2.47 7.39 6.64
CA ASN A 112 1.68 7.91 7.75
C ASN A 112 0.97 6.78 8.50
N VAL A 113 1.06 6.81 9.83
CA VAL A 113 0.30 5.91 10.70
C VAL A 113 -1.11 6.46 10.86
N ARG A 114 -2.11 5.61 10.73
CA ARG A 114 -3.48 5.91 11.11
C ARG A 114 -3.66 5.54 12.56
N VAL A 115 -3.94 6.55 13.38
CA VAL A 115 -4.20 6.37 14.82
C VAL A 115 -5.70 6.30 15.03
N ASN A 116 -6.16 5.21 15.65
CA ASN A 116 -7.52 5.05 16.12
C ASN A 116 -7.52 4.97 17.66
N ARG A 117 -8.16 5.96 18.31
CA ARG A 117 -8.16 6.05 19.77
C ARG A 117 -9.26 5.22 20.42
N SER A 118 -10.29 4.83 19.68
CA SER A 118 -11.51 4.20 20.22
C SER A 118 -11.60 2.70 19.95
N SER A 119 -10.77 2.13 19.07
CA SER A 119 -10.76 0.69 18.83
C SER A 119 -9.40 0.14 18.45
N CYS A 120 -9.23 -1.18 18.65
CA CYS A 120 -8.02 -1.91 18.25
C CYS A 120 -8.09 -2.30 16.76
N PRO A 121 -6.98 -2.22 16.02
CA PRO A 121 -5.67 -1.75 16.47
C PRO A 121 -5.59 -0.23 16.60
N ARG A 122 -4.88 0.24 17.63
CA ARG A 122 -4.69 1.68 17.87
C ARG A 122 -3.91 2.36 16.76
N GLU A 123 -3.00 1.64 16.13
CA GLU A 123 -2.19 2.12 15.03
C GLU A 123 -2.23 1.14 13.87
N SER A 124 -2.38 1.67 12.68
CA SER A 124 -2.33 0.90 11.44
C SER A 124 -1.62 1.67 10.35
N PHE A 125 -0.98 0.95 9.43
CA PHE A 125 -0.29 1.54 8.28
C PHE A 125 -1.00 1.16 6.99
N ASP A 126 -1.10 2.10 6.05
CA ASP A 126 -1.69 1.79 4.75
C ASP A 126 -0.64 1.22 3.78
N VAL A 127 -1.07 0.21 3.01
CA VAL A 127 -0.36 -0.32 1.84
C VAL A 127 -1.30 -0.36 0.64
N SER A 128 -0.73 -0.36 -0.55
CA SER A 128 -1.49 -0.36 -1.80
C SER A 128 -0.74 -1.09 -2.91
N LEU A 129 -1.38 -1.24 -4.06
CA LEU A 129 -0.72 -1.74 -5.27
C LEU A 129 0.45 -0.86 -5.70
N CYS A 130 0.41 0.43 -5.37
CA CYS A 130 1.48 1.37 -5.73
C CYS A 130 2.68 1.33 -4.79
N GLY A 131 2.60 0.59 -3.68
CA GLY A 131 3.75 0.40 -2.81
C GLY A 131 3.39 0.12 -1.36
N GLY A 132 4.42 0.15 -0.53
CA GLY A 132 4.30 -0.10 0.91
C GLY A 132 4.57 -1.54 1.31
N ALA A 133 4.51 -2.52 0.39
CA ALA A 133 4.90 -3.90 0.64
C ALA A 133 5.58 -4.55 -0.58
N GLN A 134 6.73 -5.20 -0.37
CA GLN A 134 7.44 -5.99 -1.37
C GLN A 134 7.88 -7.32 -0.76
N LEU A 135 7.74 -8.43 -1.49
CA LEU A 135 8.23 -9.72 -1.02
C LEU A 135 9.72 -9.66 -0.67
N TRP A 136 10.07 -10.13 0.53
CA TRP A 136 11.45 -10.07 1.03
C TRP A 136 12.44 -10.86 0.17
N SER A 137 11.96 -11.97 -0.43
CA SER A 137 12.72 -12.78 -1.39
C SER A 137 13.14 -12.00 -2.64
N ARG A 138 12.40 -10.95 -3.02
CA ARG A 138 12.70 -10.08 -4.17
C ARG A 138 13.62 -8.91 -3.82
N VAL A 139 13.95 -8.70 -2.54
CA VAL A 139 14.87 -7.63 -2.12
C VAL A 139 16.32 -8.11 -2.29
N THR A 140 17.02 -7.49 -3.23
CA THR A 140 18.36 -7.90 -3.67
C THR A 140 19.45 -7.57 -2.62
N ARG A 141 20.64 -8.15 -2.77
CA ARG A 141 21.78 -7.86 -1.87
C ARG A 141 22.13 -6.36 -1.84
N PRO A 142 22.24 -5.64 -2.98
CA PRO A 142 22.44 -4.18 -2.96
C PRO A 142 21.35 -3.42 -2.19
N GLN A 143 20.08 -3.77 -2.41
CA GLN A 143 18.95 -3.14 -1.69
C GLN A 143 19.01 -3.39 -0.18
N ARG A 144 19.38 -4.60 0.27
CA ARG A 144 19.57 -4.90 1.69
C ARG A 144 20.74 -4.11 2.30
N ARG A 145 21.81 -3.88 1.55
CA ARG A 145 22.93 -3.01 1.97
C ARG A 145 22.43 -1.57 2.12
N PHE A 146 21.64 -1.08 1.17
CA PHE A 146 21.04 0.25 1.26
C PHE A 146 20.13 0.40 2.49
N LEU A 147 19.23 -0.55 2.76
CA LEU A 147 18.41 -0.58 3.98
C LEU A 147 19.26 -0.52 5.25
N SER A 148 20.36 -1.29 5.28
CA SER A 148 21.29 -1.29 6.41
C SER A 148 21.99 0.07 6.58
N ALA A 149 22.35 0.74 5.49
CA ALA A 149 22.91 2.08 5.51
C ALA A 149 21.88 3.11 5.99
N VAL A 150 20.62 3.03 5.54
CA VAL A 150 19.52 3.86 6.02
C VAL A 150 19.36 3.75 7.53
N ARG A 151 19.36 2.51 8.07
CA ARG A 151 19.29 2.27 9.52
C ARG A 151 20.47 2.89 10.27
N ARG A 152 21.70 2.66 9.81
CA ARG A 152 22.92 3.17 10.47
C ARG A 152 23.03 4.69 10.44
N THR A 153 22.59 5.31 9.35
CA THR A 153 22.77 6.74 9.11
C THR A 153 21.52 7.57 9.43
N ASN A 154 20.46 6.93 9.96
CA ASN A 154 19.15 7.54 10.17
C ASN A 154 18.69 8.35 8.94
N LYS A 155 18.63 7.69 7.78
CA LYS A 155 18.28 8.24 6.46
C LYS A 155 19.19 9.32 5.86
N ARG A 156 20.36 9.66 6.41
CA ARG A 156 21.25 10.65 5.77
C ARG A 156 21.64 10.27 4.33
N VAL A 157 21.76 8.97 4.04
CA VAL A 157 22.01 8.44 2.69
C VAL A 157 20.92 8.82 1.67
N CYS A 158 19.73 9.20 2.12
CA CYS A 158 18.64 9.60 1.25
C CYS A 158 18.80 10.99 0.62
N ARG A 159 19.74 11.82 1.10
CA ARG A 159 19.98 13.16 0.55
C ARG A 159 20.51 13.14 -0.88
N THR A 160 21.12 12.03 -1.29
CA THR A 160 21.66 11.84 -2.64
C THR A 160 20.67 11.18 -3.60
N VAL A 161 19.46 10.84 -3.13
CA VAL A 161 18.42 10.21 -3.95
C VAL A 161 17.56 11.31 -4.58
N PRO A 162 17.44 11.39 -5.92
CA PRO A 162 16.64 12.41 -6.58
C PRO A 162 15.15 12.34 -6.19
N PRO A 163 14.44 13.49 -6.05
CA PRO A 163 13.00 13.51 -5.85
C PRO A 163 12.24 12.91 -7.05
N LEU A 164 10.95 12.56 -6.86
CA LEU A 164 10.08 12.29 -8.01
C LEU A 164 9.69 13.66 -8.57
N PHE A 165 9.88 13.82 -9.88
CA PHE A 165 9.46 14.97 -10.65
C PHE A 165 7.94 15.12 -10.65
#